data_AF-A0A1S2JYY5-F1
#
_entry.id   AF-A0A1S2JYY5-F1
#
_cell.length_a   1.000
_cell.length_b   1.000
_cell.length_c   1.000
_cell.angle_alpha   90.00
_cell.angle_beta   90.00
_cell.angle_gamma   90.00
#
_symmetry.space_group_name_H-M   'P 1'
#
loop_
_entity.id
_entity.type
_entity.pdbx_description
1 polymer ?
#
loop_
_entity_poly.entity_id
_entity_poly.type
_entity_poly.pdbx_seq_one_letter_code
_entity_poly.pdbx_strand_id
1 'polypeptide(L)'
;MSPLARAHGGRAVGLLAILLAVLSATVTVVAPAAQAEDVRARQWYLDAMKAEDLWKVSTGKGITVAVLDTGVDSTVPELRGKVLPGRNFYDVGGGPGRVDGRDTELHGTDMAITIAGTGAGGGLKGLAPGATILPVKVGPYTSFSYVKPAAQGIRYAVDSGARVINLSIGGVAKDRDTDEWQKAVDYAREKGALLFASTGNTGGPLARYPAAIPGVIAVGGLAPNGKVSEISDYGDHVTLSAPAEKIPTRCDEDRTRFCDTSGTSHATAIASAAAALIWSAHPDWTANQVLRVMMETAGASGPVPSIYIGYGAVRPSQVLLEGKGDPGPADVDPLQEARKKNPPAGGADASPSGSPAPEDTAPGAGDEPAAESPQAAAPDPGAEPGKSGSPLWATVASVAAVAVVVVVGVAIVLSVRRRKA
;
A
#
# COMPACT_ATOMS: atom_id res chain seq x y z
N MET A 1 42.09 -105.21 0.74
CA MET A 1 42.19 -105.50 2.18
C MET A 1 42.01 -104.18 2.92
N SER A 2 40.87 -104.06 3.60
CA SER A 2 40.44 -102.95 4.47
C SER A 2 41.35 -102.84 5.73
N PRO A 3 41.12 -101.97 6.74
CA PRO A 3 40.06 -100.95 6.88
C PRO A 3 40.43 -99.64 7.67
N LEU A 4 39.44 -98.73 7.72
CA LEU A 4 38.93 -97.93 8.86
C LEU A 4 39.72 -96.76 9.49
N ALA A 5 39.30 -95.56 9.08
CA ALA A 5 38.71 -94.47 9.87
C ALA A 5 38.77 -94.49 11.42
N ARG A 6 39.22 -93.35 12.00
CA ARG A 6 38.35 -92.45 12.79
C ARG A 6 39.00 -91.08 13.12
N ALA A 7 38.22 -90.04 12.84
CA ALA A 7 38.02 -88.76 13.54
C ALA A 7 39.21 -87.90 14.03
N HIS A 8 39.24 -86.62 13.62
CA HIS A 8 39.23 -85.46 14.51
C HIS A 8 39.20 -84.12 13.74
N GLY A 9 38.49 -83.15 14.32
CA GLY A 9 39.00 -81.77 14.40
C GLY A 9 38.45 -80.72 13.43
N GLY A 10 37.53 -79.91 13.93
CA GLY A 10 37.82 -78.48 14.06
C GLY A 10 37.41 -77.53 12.94
N ARG A 11 36.42 -76.68 13.29
CA ARG A 11 36.36 -75.24 13.03
C ARG A 11 36.22 -74.79 11.56
N ALA A 12 34.97 -74.56 11.14
CA ALA A 12 34.66 -73.60 10.08
C ALA A 12 34.09 -72.33 10.73
N VAL A 13 34.89 -71.26 10.74
CA VAL A 13 34.49 -69.89 11.06
C VAL A 13 34.07 -69.22 9.76
N GLY A 14 32.89 -68.60 9.78
CA GLY A 14 32.56 -67.36 9.06
C GLY A 14 32.46 -67.42 7.54
N LEU A 15 31.22 -67.52 7.04
CA LEU A 15 30.79 -66.90 5.77
C LEU A 15 29.27 -67.13 5.61
N LEU A 16 28.44 -66.24 6.16
CA LEU A 16 27.07 -66.04 5.66
C LEU A 16 26.49 -64.69 6.10
N ALA A 17 26.94 -63.63 5.45
CA ALA A 17 26.21 -62.37 5.39
C ALA A 17 26.48 -61.78 4.01
N ILE A 18 25.43 -61.71 3.18
CA ILE A 18 25.21 -60.92 1.96
C ILE A 18 24.36 -61.79 1.04
N LEU A 19 23.03 -61.68 1.17
CA LEU A 19 22.02 -61.90 0.12
C LEU A 19 20.63 -61.78 0.75
N LEU A 20 20.22 -60.55 1.09
CA LEU A 20 18.80 -60.17 1.19
C LEU A 20 18.71 -58.64 1.21
N ALA A 21 19.01 -58.01 0.07
CA ALA A 21 18.99 -56.55 -0.07
C ALA A 21 18.53 -56.11 -1.46
N VAL A 22 17.41 -56.62 -1.97
CA VAL A 22 16.72 -56.00 -3.13
C VAL A 22 15.22 -56.33 -3.07
N LEU A 23 14.42 -55.51 -2.38
CA LEU A 23 13.07 -55.07 -2.78
C LEU A 23 12.48 -54.19 -1.67
N SER A 24 12.89 -52.93 -1.63
CA SER A 24 12.07 -51.89 -1.01
C SER A 24 11.66 -50.97 -2.14
N ALA A 25 10.43 -51.19 -2.62
CA ALA A 25 9.80 -50.39 -3.65
C ALA A 25 9.84 -48.92 -3.22
N THR A 26 10.57 -48.11 -3.98
CA THR A 26 10.53 -46.66 -3.90
C THR A 26 9.17 -46.19 -4.35
N VAL A 27 8.23 -46.05 -3.42
CA VAL A 27 7.08 -45.17 -3.62
C VAL A 27 7.63 -43.75 -3.55
N THR A 28 8.02 -43.20 -4.69
CA THR A 28 8.20 -41.76 -4.82
C THR A 28 6.82 -41.15 -4.69
N VAL A 29 6.46 -40.76 -3.48
CA VAL A 29 5.39 -39.80 -3.27
C VAL A 29 5.90 -38.50 -3.90
N VAL A 30 5.53 -38.26 -5.15
CA VAL A 30 5.58 -36.90 -5.69
C VAL A 30 4.50 -36.17 -4.91
N ALA A 31 4.91 -35.53 -3.80
CA ALA A 31 4.08 -34.49 -3.22
C ALA A 31 3.73 -33.55 -4.38
N PRO A 32 2.45 -33.20 -4.58
CA PRO A 32 2.14 -32.11 -5.49
C PRO A 32 3.02 -30.95 -5.03
N ALA A 33 3.89 -30.44 -5.90
CA ALA A 33 4.43 -29.13 -5.67
C ALA A 33 3.19 -28.27 -5.46
N ALA A 34 3.00 -27.77 -4.24
CA ALA A 34 2.07 -26.70 -4.01
C ALA A 34 2.52 -25.65 -5.02
N GLN A 35 1.79 -25.49 -6.12
CA GLN A 35 2.06 -24.41 -7.04
C GLN A 35 1.89 -23.19 -6.15
N ALA A 36 3.01 -22.55 -5.79
CA ALA A 36 2.98 -21.25 -5.17
C ALA A 36 2.10 -20.44 -6.11
N GLU A 37 0.89 -20.13 -5.67
CA GLU A 37 -0.06 -19.35 -6.45
C GLU A 37 0.71 -18.12 -6.92
N ASP A 38 0.84 -17.95 -8.23
CA ASP A 38 1.61 -16.85 -8.78
C ASP A 38 0.91 -15.56 -8.37
N VAL A 39 1.47 -14.85 -7.38
CA VAL A 39 0.87 -13.62 -6.85
C VAL A 39 0.69 -12.59 -7.96
N ARG A 40 1.49 -12.67 -9.04
CA ARG A 40 1.30 -11.82 -10.21
C ARG A 40 -0.07 -12.02 -10.85
N ALA A 41 -0.62 -13.24 -10.87
CA ALA A 41 -1.95 -13.51 -11.41
C ALA A 41 -3.09 -12.82 -10.62
N ARG A 42 -2.85 -12.46 -9.35
CA ARG A 42 -3.80 -11.68 -8.54
C ARG A 42 -3.72 -10.17 -8.80
N GLN A 43 -2.67 -9.68 -9.44
CA GLN A 43 -2.48 -8.26 -9.76
C GLN A 43 -3.27 -7.83 -11.00
N TRP A 44 -4.59 -8.03 -10.98
CA TRP A 44 -5.51 -7.78 -12.10
C TRP A 44 -5.36 -6.37 -12.71
N TYR A 45 -5.03 -5.38 -11.87
CA TYR A 45 -4.87 -3.98 -12.26
C TYR A 45 -3.72 -3.78 -13.25
N LEU A 46 -2.66 -4.59 -13.15
CA LEU A 46 -1.54 -4.55 -14.09
C LEU A 46 -1.99 -5.02 -15.48
N ASP A 47 -2.85 -6.04 -15.56
CA ASP A 47 -3.38 -6.53 -16.83
C ASP A 47 -4.34 -5.51 -17.44
N ALA A 48 -5.24 -4.95 -16.63
CA ALA A 48 -6.15 -3.89 -17.05
C ALA A 48 -5.41 -2.67 -17.62
N MET A 49 -4.23 -2.35 -17.10
CA MET A 49 -3.39 -1.23 -17.57
C MET A 49 -2.46 -1.60 -18.73
N LYS A 50 -2.39 -2.88 -19.14
CA LYS A 50 -1.42 -3.41 -20.12
C LYS A 50 0.04 -3.26 -19.67
N ALA A 51 0.33 -3.55 -18.40
CA ALA A 51 1.63 -3.32 -17.79
C ALA A 51 2.79 -4.03 -18.52
N GLU A 52 2.59 -5.24 -19.04
CA GLU A 52 3.64 -5.96 -19.78
C GLU A 52 4.07 -5.25 -21.07
N ASP A 53 3.13 -4.62 -21.76
CA ASP A 53 3.43 -3.81 -22.94
C ASP A 53 4.03 -2.46 -22.55
N LEU A 54 3.53 -1.84 -21.49
CA LEU A 54 4.11 -0.61 -20.93
C LEU A 54 5.60 -0.78 -20.59
N TRP A 55 5.97 -1.88 -19.94
CA TRP A 55 7.36 -2.12 -19.53
C TRP A 55 8.34 -2.31 -20.69
N LYS A 56 7.86 -2.56 -21.91
CA LYS A 56 8.70 -2.59 -23.12
C LYS A 56 9.15 -1.18 -23.54
N VAL A 57 8.37 -0.16 -23.20
CA VAL A 57 8.63 1.24 -23.59
C VAL A 57 9.07 2.11 -22.42
N SER A 58 8.56 1.87 -21.22
CA SER A 58 8.93 2.60 -20.00
C SER A 58 8.76 1.73 -18.77
N THR A 59 9.72 1.82 -17.85
CA THR A 59 9.63 1.18 -16.54
C THR A 59 9.57 2.19 -15.40
N GLY A 60 9.58 3.50 -15.69
CA GLY A 60 9.72 4.55 -14.67
C GLY A 60 11.19 4.83 -14.29
N LYS A 61 12.15 4.29 -15.05
CA LYS A 61 13.59 4.45 -14.80
C LYS A 61 13.98 5.94 -14.78
N GLY A 62 14.76 6.32 -13.77
CA GLY A 62 15.24 7.69 -13.60
C GLY A 62 14.26 8.63 -12.91
N ILE A 63 13.06 8.15 -12.56
CA ILE A 63 12.09 8.89 -11.76
C ILE A 63 12.18 8.46 -10.31
N THR A 64 12.36 9.43 -9.41
CA THR A 64 12.24 9.24 -7.97
C THR A 64 10.83 9.57 -7.53
N VAL A 65 10.18 8.58 -6.90
CA VAL A 65 8.86 8.72 -6.27
C VAL A 65 9.06 8.74 -4.77
N ALA A 66 8.70 9.84 -4.12
CA ALA A 66 8.69 9.93 -2.66
C ALA A 66 7.43 9.29 -2.10
N VAL A 67 7.58 8.42 -1.11
CA VAL A 67 6.47 7.77 -0.40
C VAL A 67 6.44 8.35 1.01
N LEU A 68 5.47 9.24 1.25
CA LEU A 68 5.25 9.90 2.54
C LEU A 68 4.22 9.11 3.33
N ASP A 69 4.69 8.23 4.21
CA ASP A 69 3.87 7.17 4.81
C ASP A 69 4.49 6.66 6.14
N THR A 70 4.28 5.39 6.49
CA THR A 70 4.80 4.74 7.71
C THR A 70 6.31 4.49 7.72
N GLY A 71 6.97 4.73 6.60
CA GLY A 71 8.32 4.24 6.31
C GLY A 71 8.25 3.23 5.17
N VAL A 72 9.39 2.70 4.75
CA VAL A 72 9.44 1.65 3.73
C VAL A 72 10.47 0.62 4.12
N ASP A 73 10.07 -0.62 4.30
CA ASP A 73 11.01 -1.68 4.54
C ASP A 73 11.79 -2.01 3.26
N SER A 74 13.05 -1.58 3.23
CA SER A 74 13.94 -1.82 2.10
C SER A 74 14.50 -3.25 1.99
N THR A 75 14.17 -4.13 2.95
CA THR A 75 14.73 -5.48 3.03
C THR A 75 13.90 -6.53 2.30
N VAL A 76 12.61 -6.24 2.07
CA VAL A 76 11.72 -7.09 1.27
C VAL A 76 12.31 -7.34 -0.12
N PRO A 77 12.21 -8.59 -0.64
CA PRO A 77 12.80 -8.94 -1.93
C PRO A 77 12.42 -7.99 -3.07
N GLU A 78 11.16 -7.57 -3.13
CA GLU A 78 10.60 -6.72 -4.18
C GLU A 78 11.29 -5.35 -4.29
N LEU A 79 11.83 -4.82 -3.19
CA LEU A 79 12.35 -3.46 -3.09
C LEU A 79 13.88 -3.37 -2.97
N ARG A 80 14.59 -4.51 -3.02
CA ARG A 80 16.06 -4.53 -2.91
C ARG A 80 16.71 -3.67 -3.98
N GLY A 81 17.51 -2.70 -3.55
CA GLY A 81 18.20 -1.75 -4.44
C GLY A 81 17.30 -0.67 -5.04
N LYS A 82 16.04 -0.54 -4.60
CA LYS A 82 15.09 0.47 -5.10
C LYS A 82 14.83 1.61 -4.13
N VAL A 83 15.20 1.45 -2.86
CA VAL A 83 14.82 2.36 -1.78
C VAL A 83 16.03 3.19 -1.35
N LEU A 84 15.94 4.50 -1.48
CA LEU A 84 16.93 5.46 -0.99
C LEU A 84 16.93 5.50 0.56
N PRO A 85 17.96 6.07 1.20
CA PRO A 85 17.99 6.15 2.67
C PRO A 85 16.75 6.82 3.27
N GLY A 86 16.28 7.88 2.60
CA GLY A 86 15.11 8.64 3.03
C GLY A 86 15.28 9.28 4.41
N ARG A 87 14.18 9.74 4.99
CA ARG A 87 14.21 10.39 6.31
C ARG A 87 12.92 10.15 7.09
N ASN A 88 13.07 10.06 8.41
CA ASN A 88 11.98 10.05 9.37
C ASN A 88 11.78 11.46 9.96
N PHE A 89 10.56 11.98 9.80
CA PHE A 89 10.10 13.27 10.32
C PHE A 89 9.13 13.13 11.50
N TYR A 90 8.74 11.90 11.86
CA TYR A 90 7.79 11.64 12.93
C TYR A 90 8.47 11.45 14.28
N ASP A 91 9.48 10.58 14.35
CA ASP A 91 10.10 10.22 15.63
C ASP A 91 11.05 11.30 16.14
N VAL A 92 11.06 11.52 17.46
CA VAL A 92 11.98 12.44 18.13
C VAL A 92 13.42 11.96 17.91
N GLY A 93 14.23 12.77 17.25
CA GLY A 93 15.62 12.43 16.86
C GLY A 93 15.77 12.00 15.39
N GLY A 94 14.67 11.75 14.68
CA GLY A 94 14.66 11.36 13.27
C GLY A 94 15.25 9.98 13.02
N GLY A 95 15.80 9.77 11.82
CA GLY A 95 16.35 8.47 11.39
C GLY A 95 16.13 8.21 9.90
N PRO A 96 16.55 7.03 9.41
CA PRO A 96 16.30 6.63 8.02
C PRO A 96 14.80 6.40 7.77
N GLY A 97 14.31 6.81 6.61
CA GLY A 97 12.92 6.53 6.19
C GLY A 97 12.72 5.09 5.70
N ARG A 98 13.82 4.40 5.35
CA ARG A 98 13.84 3.01 4.85
C ARG A 98 13.64 1.92 5.91
N VAL A 99 13.01 2.28 7.03
CA VAL A 99 12.59 1.38 8.10
C VAL A 99 11.10 1.55 8.27
N ASP A 100 10.38 0.44 8.27
CA ASP A 100 8.95 0.40 8.50
C ASP A 100 8.71 -0.55 9.69
N GLY A 101 8.22 0.01 10.79
CA GLY A 101 8.05 -0.70 12.06
C GLY A 101 7.01 -1.81 11.93
N ARG A 102 7.23 -2.94 12.62
CA ARG A 102 6.28 -4.07 12.61
C ARG A 102 4.90 -3.73 13.18
N ASP A 103 4.80 -2.64 13.94
CA ASP A 103 3.60 -2.09 14.58
C ASP A 103 2.81 -1.11 13.70
N THR A 104 3.25 -0.83 12.47
CA THR A 104 2.68 0.23 11.61
C THR A 104 1.84 -0.28 10.44
N GLU A 105 1.40 -1.54 10.47
CA GLU A 105 0.71 -2.23 9.36
C GLU A 105 1.54 -2.34 8.06
N LEU A 106 2.78 -1.83 8.03
CA LEU A 106 3.68 -1.83 6.86
C LEU A 106 3.11 -1.13 5.62
N HIS A 107 2.17 -0.21 5.84
CA HIS A 107 1.39 0.42 4.79
C HIS A 107 2.29 1.13 3.75
N GLY A 108 3.31 1.87 4.19
CA GLY A 108 4.26 2.53 3.29
C GLY A 108 5.10 1.55 2.46
N THR A 109 5.45 0.39 3.03
CA THR A 109 6.09 -0.70 2.29
C THR A 109 5.20 -1.21 1.15
N ASP A 110 3.91 -1.44 1.41
CA ASP A 110 2.96 -1.89 0.39
C ASP A 110 2.75 -0.84 -0.71
N MET A 111 2.69 0.45 -0.37
CA MET A 111 2.64 1.54 -1.36
C MET A 111 3.89 1.55 -2.24
N ALA A 112 5.07 1.42 -1.63
CA ALA A 112 6.34 1.36 -2.36
C ALA A 112 6.43 0.14 -3.29
N ILE A 113 5.93 -1.03 -2.86
CA ILE A 113 5.83 -2.23 -3.70
C ILE A 113 4.88 -2.01 -4.86
N THR A 114 3.70 -1.43 -4.62
CA THR A 114 2.70 -1.13 -5.66
C THR A 114 3.26 -0.18 -6.72
N ILE A 115 4.13 0.75 -6.32
CA ILE A 115 4.81 1.66 -7.24
C ILE A 115 5.95 0.96 -7.98
N ALA A 116 6.94 0.41 -7.26
CA ALA A 116 8.26 0.05 -7.81
C ALA A 116 8.72 -1.39 -7.51
N GLY A 117 7.83 -2.26 -7.02
CA GLY A 117 8.15 -3.65 -6.75
C GLY A 117 8.72 -4.37 -7.98
N THR A 118 9.80 -5.12 -7.79
CA THR A 118 10.48 -5.81 -8.89
C THR A 118 9.88 -7.17 -9.24
N GLY A 119 9.03 -7.73 -8.38
CA GLY A 119 8.60 -9.13 -8.44
C GLY A 119 9.66 -10.14 -8.00
N ALA A 120 10.82 -9.67 -7.51
CA ALA A 120 11.89 -10.55 -7.07
C ALA A 120 11.43 -11.48 -5.93
N GLY A 121 11.92 -12.73 -5.94
CA GLY A 121 11.54 -13.74 -4.95
C GLY A 121 10.13 -14.29 -5.11
N GLY A 122 9.53 -14.19 -6.31
CA GLY A 122 8.13 -14.57 -6.54
C GLY A 122 7.13 -13.59 -5.91
N GLY A 123 7.57 -12.35 -5.72
CA GLY A 123 6.82 -11.30 -5.04
C GLY A 123 5.98 -10.44 -5.96
N LEU A 124 5.43 -9.38 -5.38
CA LEU A 124 4.60 -8.41 -6.09
C LEU A 124 5.42 -7.53 -7.04
N LYS A 125 4.85 -7.21 -8.20
CA LYS A 125 5.46 -6.30 -9.16
C LYS A 125 4.74 -4.96 -9.19
N GLY A 126 5.45 -3.86 -9.04
CA GLY A 126 4.86 -2.52 -9.14
C GLY A 126 4.57 -2.13 -10.58
N LEU A 127 3.73 -1.12 -10.78
CA LEU A 127 3.42 -0.60 -12.11
C LEU A 127 4.63 0.09 -12.77
N ALA A 128 5.51 0.73 -11.98
CA ALA A 128 6.74 1.39 -12.42
C ALA A 128 7.99 0.74 -11.78
N PRO A 129 8.33 -0.52 -12.15
CA PRO A 129 9.38 -1.31 -11.47
C PRO A 129 10.82 -0.75 -11.65
N GLY A 130 11.00 0.20 -12.56
CA GLY A 130 12.24 0.93 -12.80
C GLY A 130 12.39 2.20 -11.94
N ALA A 131 11.32 2.68 -11.31
CA ALA A 131 11.35 3.86 -10.45
C ALA A 131 12.18 3.62 -9.18
N THR A 132 12.64 4.72 -8.58
CA THR A 132 13.35 4.71 -7.30
C THR A 132 12.46 5.29 -6.21
N ILE A 133 12.40 4.64 -5.05
CA ILE A 133 11.59 5.07 -3.91
C ILE A 133 12.43 5.94 -2.97
N LEU A 134 11.95 7.13 -2.66
CA LEU A 134 12.44 7.95 -1.56
C LEU A 134 11.48 7.80 -0.36
N PRO A 135 11.84 7.05 0.68
CA PRO A 135 10.92 6.84 1.79
C PRO A 135 10.97 8.01 2.77
N VAL A 136 9.81 8.54 3.11
CA VAL A 136 9.66 9.67 4.03
C VAL A 136 8.66 9.26 5.11
N LYS A 137 9.16 8.95 6.31
CA LYS A 137 8.29 8.52 7.41
C LYS A 137 7.66 9.74 8.08
N VAL A 138 6.33 9.82 8.07
CA VAL A 138 5.55 10.96 8.58
C VAL A 138 4.58 10.61 9.71
N GLY A 139 4.39 9.32 9.99
CA GLY A 139 3.60 8.82 11.12
C GLY A 139 3.50 7.31 11.12
N PRO A 140 3.01 6.66 12.19
CA PRO A 140 2.48 5.30 12.10
C PRO A 140 1.10 5.35 11.42
N TYR A 141 0.63 4.20 10.92
CA TYR A 141 -0.66 4.08 10.23
C TYR A 141 -1.86 4.57 11.06
N THR A 142 -1.78 4.45 12.39
CA THR A 142 -2.86 4.80 13.32
C THR A 142 -2.84 6.25 13.81
N SER A 143 -1.84 7.06 13.42
CA SER A 143 -1.71 8.44 13.92
C SER A 143 -2.49 9.44 13.09
N PHE A 144 -3.16 10.36 13.79
CA PHE A 144 -3.86 11.50 13.19
C PHE A 144 -3.01 12.80 13.19
N SER A 145 -1.75 12.75 13.65
CA SER A 145 -0.88 13.92 13.75
C SER A 145 0.29 13.85 12.75
N TYR A 146 -0.03 13.99 11.47
CA TYR A 146 0.95 13.93 10.38
C TYR A 146 1.16 15.28 9.67
N VAL A 147 0.37 16.33 9.95
CA VAL A 147 0.43 17.60 9.20
C VAL A 147 1.84 18.18 9.12
N LYS A 148 2.46 18.48 10.27
CA LYS A 148 3.80 19.05 10.33
C LYS A 148 4.89 18.09 9.79
N PRO A 149 4.95 16.81 10.20
CA PRO A 149 5.87 15.85 9.59
C PRO A 149 5.73 15.72 8.08
N ALA A 150 4.49 15.74 7.55
CA ALA A 150 4.22 15.61 6.13
C ALA A 150 4.56 16.88 5.36
N ALA A 151 4.27 18.07 5.88
CA ALA A 151 4.68 19.32 5.27
C ALA A 151 6.21 19.46 5.17
N GLN A 152 6.93 19.06 6.23
CA GLN A 152 8.39 18.96 6.21
C GLN A 152 8.88 17.88 5.23
N GLY A 153 8.19 16.74 5.20
CA GLY A 153 8.46 15.62 4.31
C GLY A 153 8.30 15.99 2.84
N ILE A 154 7.29 16.80 2.48
CA ILE A 154 7.06 17.28 1.12
C ILE A 154 8.24 18.13 0.66
N ARG A 155 8.66 19.10 1.49
CA ARG A 155 9.82 19.94 1.17
C ARG A 155 11.08 19.11 0.98
N TYR A 156 11.35 18.19 1.92
CA TYR A 156 12.48 17.28 1.84
C TYR A 156 12.44 16.39 0.59
N ALA A 157 11.28 15.87 0.20
CA ALA A 157 11.14 15.03 -0.98
C ALA A 157 11.57 15.77 -2.25
N VAL A 158 11.08 17.00 -2.40
CA VAL A 158 11.40 17.89 -3.52
C VAL A 158 12.88 18.26 -3.52
N ASP A 159 13.42 18.69 -2.37
CA ASP A 159 14.83 19.06 -2.23
C ASP A 159 15.77 17.87 -2.46
N SER A 160 15.27 16.65 -2.25
CA SER A 160 15.96 15.38 -2.55
C SER A 160 15.78 14.92 -4.01
N GLY A 161 15.15 15.73 -4.86
CA GLY A 161 14.98 15.46 -6.29
C GLY A 161 13.79 14.57 -6.67
N ALA A 162 12.86 14.30 -5.75
CA ALA A 162 11.64 13.58 -6.08
C ALA A 162 10.75 14.43 -7.00
N ARG A 163 10.32 13.83 -8.12
CA ARG A 163 9.39 14.48 -9.08
C ARG A 163 7.94 14.12 -8.82
N VAL A 164 7.71 13.00 -8.14
CA VAL A 164 6.39 12.50 -7.79
C VAL A 164 6.36 12.24 -6.29
N ILE A 165 5.31 12.71 -5.62
CA ILE A 165 5.09 12.57 -4.18
C ILE A 165 3.77 11.80 -4.00
N ASN A 166 3.85 10.65 -3.34
CA ASN A 166 2.72 9.81 -2.98
C ASN A 166 2.39 9.99 -1.50
N LEU A 167 1.20 10.49 -1.20
CA LEU A 167 0.63 10.65 0.12
C LEU A 167 -0.60 9.74 0.27
N SER A 168 -0.37 8.47 0.60
CA SER A 168 -1.45 7.51 0.85
C SER A 168 -2.02 7.65 2.28
N ILE A 169 -2.12 8.88 2.76
CA ILE A 169 -2.57 9.25 4.10
C ILE A 169 -3.64 10.33 3.97
N GLY A 170 -4.56 10.41 4.93
CA GLY A 170 -5.48 11.52 4.98
C GLY A 170 -6.49 11.47 6.12
N GLY A 171 -6.91 12.66 6.55
CA GLY A 171 -7.81 12.84 7.68
C GLY A 171 -8.79 13.98 7.47
N VAL A 172 -9.68 14.12 8.44
CA VAL A 172 -10.86 15.00 8.35
C VAL A 172 -10.53 16.42 8.83
N ALA A 173 -11.44 17.36 8.60
CA ALA A 173 -11.27 18.81 8.72
C ALA A 173 -10.61 19.38 10.00
N LYS A 174 -10.44 18.61 11.09
CA LYS A 174 -9.62 19.03 12.24
C LYS A 174 -8.12 19.10 11.90
N ASP A 175 -7.69 18.41 10.85
CA ASP A 175 -6.32 18.40 10.30
C ASP A 175 -6.10 19.53 9.26
N ARG A 176 -7.08 20.43 9.12
CA ARG A 176 -7.06 21.60 8.24
C ARG A 176 -6.23 22.73 8.85
N ASP A 177 -4.98 22.47 9.23
CA ASP A 177 -3.99 23.54 9.28
C ASP A 177 -3.61 23.88 7.83
N THR A 178 -4.51 24.62 7.16
CA THR A 178 -4.44 24.92 5.72
C THR A 178 -3.15 25.63 5.36
N ASP A 179 -2.61 26.46 6.25
CA ASP A 179 -1.48 27.30 5.92
C ASP A 179 -0.19 26.50 5.77
N GLU A 180 0.09 25.56 6.68
CA GLU A 180 1.29 24.74 6.61
C GLU A 180 1.23 23.79 5.41
N TRP A 181 0.07 23.14 5.23
CA TRP A 181 -0.21 22.27 4.11
C TRP A 181 -0.11 22.99 2.76
N GLN A 182 -0.80 24.12 2.60
CA GLN A 182 -0.80 24.88 1.35
C GLN A 182 0.61 25.38 1.01
N LYS A 183 1.36 25.91 1.98
CA LYS A 183 2.76 26.35 1.76
C LYS A 183 3.67 25.21 1.30
N ALA A 184 3.45 23.99 1.79
CA ALA A 184 4.23 22.82 1.35
C ALA A 184 3.83 22.36 -0.06
N VAL A 185 2.52 22.33 -0.35
CA VAL A 185 1.99 22.00 -1.68
C VAL A 185 2.47 23.02 -2.71
N ASP A 186 2.35 24.31 -2.42
CA ASP A 186 2.81 25.39 -3.31
C ASP A 186 4.31 25.28 -3.59
N TYR A 187 5.12 25.04 -2.56
CA TYR A 187 6.56 24.84 -2.70
C TYR A 187 6.88 23.68 -3.65
N ALA A 188 6.21 22.54 -3.48
CA ALA A 188 6.44 21.37 -4.33
C ALA A 188 6.02 21.63 -5.79
N ARG A 189 4.92 22.35 -6.00
CA ARG A 189 4.44 22.70 -7.34
C ARG A 189 5.34 23.71 -8.03
N GLU A 190 5.82 24.72 -7.31
CA GLU A 190 6.79 25.71 -7.81
C GLU A 190 8.10 25.03 -8.25
N LYS A 191 8.51 23.98 -7.53
CA LYS A 191 9.67 23.15 -7.88
C LYS A 191 9.39 22.07 -8.93
N GLY A 192 8.17 22.02 -9.47
CA GLY A 192 7.79 21.11 -10.54
C GLY A 192 7.65 19.65 -10.08
N ALA A 193 7.15 19.39 -8.88
CA ALA A 193 6.77 18.06 -8.43
C ALA A 193 5.24 17.86 -8.46
N LEU A 194 4.81 16.64 -8.76
CA LEU A 194 3.41 16.20 -8.69
C LEU A 194 3.11 15.62 -7.30
N LEU A 195 1.99 15.99 -6.71
CA LEU A 195 1.55 15.49 -5.40
C LEU A 195 0.24 14.73 -5.55
N PHE A 196 0.27 13.42 -5.30
CA PHE A 196 -0.89 12.55 -5.31
C PHE A 196 -1.29 12.22 -3.88
N ALA A 197 -2.59 12.30 -3.58
CA ALA A 197 -3.11 11.93 -2.26
C ALA A 197 -4.42 11.13 -2.34
N SER A 198 -4.61 10.24 -1.37
CA SER A 198 -5.79 9.38 -1.29
C SER A 198 -7.03 10.16 -0.84
N THR A 199 -8.18 9.90 -1.47
CA THR A 199 -9.42 10.62 -1.12
C THR A 199 -10.02 10.14 0.21
N GLY A 200 -9.78 8.88 0.58
CA GLY A 200 -10.31 8.26 1.79
C GLY A 200 -11.17 7.03 1.54
N ASN A 201 -11.44 6.29 2.62
CA ASN A 201 -11.97 4.92 2.56
C ASN A 201 -13.33 4.75 3.28
N THR A 202 -14.15 5.80 3.37
CA THR A 202 -15.45 5.76 4.06
C THR A 202 -16.67 5.75 3.13
N GLY A 203 -16.49 5.86 1.82
CA GLY A 203 -17.58 5.90 0.84
C GLY A 203 -18.46 7.14 0.95
N GLY A 204 -17.95 8.22 1.55
CA GLY A 204 -18.74 9.40 1.92
C GLY A 204 -18.37 10.66 1.13
N PRO A 205 -19.23 11.70 1.16
CA PRO A 205 -18.97 13.01 0.56
C PRO A 205 -17.99 13.83 1.44
N LEU A 206 -16.79 13.30 1.69
CA LEU A 206 -15.84 13.87 2.64
C LEU A 206 -14.61 14.41 1.93
N ALA A 207 -14.29 15.67 2.23
CA ALA A 207 -13.01 16.26 1.89
C ALA A 207 -11.97 15.84 2.93
N ARG A 208 -11.02 14.99 2.52
CA ARG A 208 -9.85 14.64 3.34
C ARG A 208 -8.64 15.46 2.95
N TYR A 209 -7.79 15.76 3.93
CA TYR A 209 -6.54 16.50 3.72
C TYR A 209 -5.37 15.52 3.85
N PRO A 210 -4.38 15.55 2.93
CA PRO A 210 -4.11 16.63 1.97
C PRO A 210 -4.86 16.58 0.63
N ALA A 211 -5.65 15.54 0.31
CA ALA A 211 -6.28 15.41 -1.01
C ALA A 211 -7.16 16.60 -1.44
N ALA A 212 -7.84 17.26 -0.50
CA ALA A 212 -8.68 18.42 -0.78
C ALA A 212 -7.92 19.75 -0.93
N ILE A 213 -6.59 19.78 -0.72
CA ILE A 213 -5.79 21.01 -0.84
C ILE A 213 -5.67 21.41 -2.32
N PRO A 214 -5.91 22.68 -2.67
CA PRO A 214 -5.60 23.21 -3.99
C PRO A 214 -4.18 22.89 -4.47
N GLY A 215 -4.07 22.22 -5.61
CA GLY A 215 -2.79 21.82 -6.21
C GLY A 215 -2.39 20.37 -5.94
N VAL A 216 -3.11 19.65 -5.07
CA VAL A 216 -2.97 18.20 -4.88
C VAL A 216 -3.86 17.46 -5.88
N ILE A 217 -3.34 16.34 -6.39
CA ILE A 217 -4.04 15.42 -7.30
C ILE A 217 -4.72 14.37 -6.43
N ALA A 218 -5.99 14.58 -6.11
CA ALA A 218 -6.77 13.65 -5.31
C ALA A 218 -7.14 12.40 -6.15
N VAL A 219 -6.86 11.21 -5.62
CA VAL A 219 -7.06 9.95 -6.32
C VAL A 219 -8.13 9.10 -5.65
N GLY A 220 -9.27 8.96 -6.34
CA GLY A 220 -10.38 8.08 -5.94
C GLY A 220 -10.17 6.62 -6.34
N GLY A 221 -10.98 5.74 -5.77
CA GLY A 221 -10.84 4.29 -5.92
C GLY A 221 -11.81 3.65 -6.90
N LEU A 222 -11.32 2.65 -7.63
CA LEU A 222 -12.11 1.80 -8.53
C LEU A 222 -12.08 0.33 -8.09
N ALA A 223 -13.21 -0.34 -8.28
CA ALA A 223 -13.35 -1.78 -8.14
C ALA A 223 -12.89 -2.53 -9.42
N PRO A 224 -12.65 -3.86 -9.37
CA PRO A 224 -12.17 -4.64 -10.53
C PRO A 224 -13.08 -4.61 -11.76
N ASN A 225 -14.37 -4.30 -11.58
CA ASN A 225 -15.34 -4.15 -12.66
C ASN A 225 -15.29 -2.76 -13.32
N GLY A 226 -14.33 -1.90 -12.94
CA GLY A 226 -14.16 -0.54 -13.46
C GLY A 226 -15.15 0.49 -12.89
N LYS A 227 -16.02 0.10 -11.96
CA LYS A 227 -16.93 1.02 -11.26
C LYS A 227 -16.23 1.71 -10.09
N VAL A 228 -16.83 2.81 -9.63
CA VAL A 228 -16.44 3.46 -8.37
C VAL A 228 -16.43 2.44 -7.25
N SER A 229 -15.36 2.42 -6.48
CA SER A 229 -15.24 1.60 -5.28
C SER A 229 -16.18 2.13 -4.19
N GLU A 230 -16.90 1.25 -3.50
CA GLU A 230 -17.85 1.63 -2.44
C GLU A 230 -17.15 2.29 -1.25
N ILE A 231 -15.85 2.06 -1.06
CA ILE A 231 -15.06 2.70 -0.01
C ILE A 231 -14.57 4.10 -0.40
N SER A 232 -14.59 4.48 -1.68
CA SER A 232 -13.97 5.73 -2.12
C SER A 232 -14.76 6.94 -1.62
N ASP A 233 -14.12 7.77 -0.81
CA ASP A 233 -14.65 9.11 -0.53
C ASP A 233 -14.66 9.95 -1.82
N TYR A 234 -15.64 10.85 -1.90
CA TYR A 234 -15.98 11.59 -3.13
C TYR A 234 -16.29 13.07 -2.87
N GLY A 235 -16.21 13.88 -3.92
CA GLY A 235 -16.49 15.32 -3.92
C GLY A 235 -15.76 16.05 -5.04
N ASP A 236 -15.97 17.37 -5.15
CA ASP A 236 -15.40 18.21 -6.21
C ASP A 236 -13.85 18.27 -6.22
N HIS A 237 -13.21 17.78 -5.16
CA HIS A 237 -11.76 17.70 -5.06
C HIS A 237 -11.15 16.50 -5.80
N VAL A 238 -11.93 15.46 -6.12
CA VAL A 238 -11.44 14.26 -6.80
C VAL A 238 -10.94 14.61 -8.20
N THR A 239 -9.67 14.31 -8.48
CA THR A 239 -9.01 14.69 -9.75
C THR A 239 -8.93 13.50 -10.71
N LEU A 240 -8.47 12.36 -10.23
CA LEU A 240 -8.31 11.13 -11.02
C LEU A 240 -8.82 9.94 -10.21
N SER A 241 -8.95 8.78 -10.84
CA SER A 241 -9.18 7.53 -10.15
C SER A 241 -8.24 6.42 -10.62
N ALA A 242 -8.08 5.40 -9.78
CA ALA A 242 -7.28 4.23 -10.10
C ALA A 242 -7.81 3.00 -9.33
N PRO A 243 -7.41 1.77 -9.72
CA PRO A 243 -7.74 0.55 -8.99
C PRO A 243 -7.44 0.67 -7.49
N ALA A 244 -8.42 0.34 -6.66
CA ALA A 244 -8.33 0.44 -5.19
C ALA A 244 -8.72 -0.83 -4.47
N GLU A 245 -9.45 -1.75 -5.11
CA GLU A 245 -9.96 -2.96 -4.46
C GLU A 245 -9.29 -4.23 -4.97
N LYS A 246 -9.20 -5.20 -4.06
CA LYS A 246 -8.59 -6.51 -4.31
C LYS A 246 -7.16 -6.37 -4.84
N ILE A 247 -6.39 -5.53 -4.16
CA ILE A 247 -4.98 -5.29 -4.47
C ILE A 247 -4.15 -6.18 -3.54
N PRO A 248 -3.36 -7.12 -4.07
CA PRO A 248 -2.55 -7.99 -3.23
C PRO A 248 -1.40 -7.22 -2.59
N THR A 249 -1.18 -7.50 -1.30
CA THR A 249 -0.22 -6.85 -0.39
C THR A 249 0.43 -7.89 0.52
N ARG A 250 1.51 -7.52 1.23
CA ARG A 250 2.10 -8.40 2.25
C ARG A 250 1.40 -8.17 3.58
N CYS A 251 0.82 -9.22 4.16
CA CYS A 251 -0.14 -9.07 5.27
C CYS A 251 0.22 -9.84 6.55
N ASP A 252 1.41 -10.45 6.61
CA ASP A 252 1.93 -11.12 7.80
C ASP A 252 3.20 -10.42 8.31
N GLU A 253 3.45 -10.53 9.61
CA GLU A 253 4.61 -9.90 10.26
C GLU A 253 5.95 -10.35 9.63
N ASP A 254 6.00 -11.62 9.20
CA ASP A 254 7.18 -12.24 8.58
C ASP A 254 7.27 -11.98 7.07
N ARG A 255 6.29 -11.30 6.48
CA ARG A 255 6.29 -10.88 5.07
C ARG A 255 6.43 -12.06 4.11
N THR A 256 5.69 -13.12 4.35
CA THR A 256 5.68 -14.34 3.50
C THR A 256 4.35 -14.56 2.79
N ARG A 257 3.25 -14.00 3.30
CA ARG A 257 1.90 -14.20 2.76
C ARG A 257 1.38 -12.98 2.03
N PHE A 258 0.52 -13.25 1.05
CA PHE A 258 -0.16 -12.22 0.27
C PHE A 258 -1.66 -12.21 0.56
N CYS A 259 -2.18 -11.04 0.94
CA CYS A 259 -3.61 -10.79 1.13
C CYS A 259 -4.10 -9.70 0.19
N ASP A 260 -5.34 -9.82 -0.25
CA ASP A 260 -6.00 -8.77 -0.99
C ASP A 260 -6.54 -7.73 0.00
N THR A 261 -6.18 -6.48 -0.21
CA THR A 261 -6.68 -5.33 0.56
C THR A 261 -7.37 -4.34 -0.37
N SER A 262 -8.11 -3.41 0.24
CA SER A 262 -8.84 -2.37 -0.48
C SER A 262 -8.59 -1.02 0.17
N GLY A 263 -8.28 0.00 -0.63
CA GLY A 263 -8.00 1.36 -0.17
C GLY A 263 -7.64 2.32 -1.30
N THR A 264 -8.06 3.57 -1.19
CA THR A 264 -7.63 4.67 -2.07
C THR A 264 -6.12 4.96 -1.97
N SER A 265 -5.47 4.44 -0.93
CA SER A 265 -4.01 4.33 -0.84
C SER A 265 -3.40 3.63 -2.07
N HIS A 266 -3.95 2.47 -2.46
CA HIS A 266 -3.50 1.72 -3.64
C HIS A 266 -3.72 2.50 -4.93
N ALA A 267 -4.88 3.15 -5.04
CA ALA A 267 -5.18 4.00 -6.19
C ALA A 267 -4.15 5.14 -6.33
N THR A 268 -3.79 5.77 -5.21
CA THR A 268 -2.78 6.85 -5.17
C THR A 268 -1.39 6.35 -5.58
N ALA A 269 -0.99 5.19 -5.09
CA ALA A 269 0.26 4.53 -5.47
C ALA A 269 0.30 4.19 -6.96
N ILE A 270 -0.80 3.65 -7.50
CA ILE A 270 -0.92 3.30 -8.92
C ILE A 270 -0.89 4.57 -9.81
N ALA A 271 -1.58 5.64 -9.42
CA ALA A 271 -1.54 6.91 -10.14
C ALA A 271 -0.14 7.55 -10.13
N SER A 272 0.54 7.49 -8.98
CA SER A 272 1.94 7.94 -8.84
C SER A 272 2.88 7.15 -9.76
N ALA A 273 2.68 5.83 -9.84
CA ALA A 273 3.45 4.98 -10.74
C ALA A 273 3.15 5.26 -12.23
N ALA A 274 1.90 5.53 -12.58
CA ALA A 274 1.53 5.94 -13.93
C ALA A 274 2.22 7.24 -14.35
N ALA A 275 2.27 8.24 -13.44
CA ALA A 275 3.02 9.47 -13.67
C ALA A 275 4.52 9.19 -13.88
N ALA A 276 5.12 8.30 -13.07
CA ALA A 276 6.51 7.91 -13.22
C ALA A 276 6.80 7.21 -14.56
N LEU A 277 5.91 6.33 -15.03
CA LEU A 277 6.02 5.71 -16.35
C LEU A 277 6.03 6.76 -17.47
N ILE A 278 5.07 7.68 -17.46
CA ILE A 278 4.94 8.73 -18.47
C ILE A 278 6.17 9.64 -18.46
N TRP A 279 6.56 10.12 -17.28
CA TRP A 279 7.68 11.05 -17.15
C TRP A 279 9.03 10.42 -17.48
N SER A 280 9.20 9.11 -17.25
CA SER A 280 10.41 8.40 -17.64
C SER A 280 10.56 8.29 -19.16
N ALA A 281 9.44 8.13 -19.89
CA ALA A 281 9.44 8.10 -21.35
C ALA A 281 9.60 9.49 -21.99
N HIS A 282 9.17 10.53 -21.27
CA HIS A 282 9.23 11.94 -21.70
C HIS A 282 10.01 12.78 -20.68
N PRO A 283 11.34 12.59 -20.57
CA PRO A 283 12.15 13.20 -19.52
C PRO A 283 12.28 14.73 -19.65
N ASP A 284 11.95 15.28 -20.82
CA ASP A 284 11.92 16.70 -21.18
C ASP A 284 10.59 17.39 -20.81
N TRP A 285 9.55 16.62 -20.47
CA TRP A 285 8.28 17.19 -20.03
C TRP A 285 8.35 17.74 -18.61
N THR A 286 7.57 18.79 -18.37
CA THR A 286 7.31 19.34 -17.04
C THR A 286 6.22 18.56 -16.30
N ALA A 287 6.09 18.81 -14.99
CA ALA A 287 5.00 18.26 -14.17
C ALA A 287 3.63 18.54 -14.78
N ASN A 288 3.41 19.78 -15.24
CA ASN A 288 2.16 20.22 -15.83
C ASN A 288 1.81 19.42 -17.10
N GLN A 289 2.79 19.15 -17.95
CA GLN A 289 2.59 18.38 -19.19
C GLN A 289 2.26 16.92 -18.91
N VAL A 290 2.96 16.31 -17.94
CA VAL A 290 2.65 14.94 -17.49
C VAL A 290 1.24 14.86 -16.91
N LEU A 291 0.86 15.81 -16.04
CA LEU A 291 -0.48 15.83 -15.45
C LEU A 291 -1.57 16.10 -16.49
N ARG A 292 -1.33 17.00 -17.45
CA ARG A 292 -2.28 17.30 -18.52
C ARG A 292 -2.63 16.04 -19.32
N VAL A 293 -1.63 15.30 -19.82
CA VAL A 293 -1.91 14.07 -20.57
C VAL A 293 -2.58 13.00 -19.73
N MET A 294 -2.28 12.93 -18.41
CA MET A 294 -2.96 12.00 -17.50
C MET A 294 -4.45 12.34 -17.38
N MET A 295 -4.80 13.63 -17.26
CA MET A 295 -6.18 14.09 -17.18
C MET A 295 -6.93 13.95 -18.50
N GLU A 296 -6.30 14.26 -19.64
CA GLU A 296 -6.94 14.19 -20.96
C GLU A 296 -7.19 12.75 -21.43
N THR A 297 -6.29 11.82 -21.10
CA THR A 297 -6.40 10.41 -21.51
C THR A 297 -7.10 9.53 -20.48
N ALA A 298 -7.49 10.10 -19.34
CA ALA A 298 -8.26 9.41 -18.33
C ALA A 298 -9.56 8.81 -18.92
N GLY A 299 -10.03 7.71 -18.34
CA GLY A 299 -11.30 7.08 -18.72
C GLY A 299 -12.49 8.01 -18.41
N ALA A 300 -12.80 8.91 -19.34
CA ALA A 300 -13.60 10.12 -19.13
C ALA A 300 -14.99 9.91 -18.52
N SER A 301 -15.41 10.91 -17.71
CA SER A 301 -16.77 11.08 -17.18
C SER A 301 -17.64 12.08 -17.97
N GLY A 302 -17.23 12.49 -19.17
CA GLY A 302 -17.87 13.58 -19.94
C GLY A 302 -17.16 14.93 -19.76
N PRO A 303 -17.76 16.05 -20.19
CA PRO A 303 -17.12 17.38 -20.20
C PRO A 303 -16.92 18.00 -18.80
N VAL A 304 -17.67 17.52 -17.80
CA VAL A 304 -17.57 17.93 -16.40
C VAL A 304 -16.97 16.75 -15.62
N PRO A 305 -15.93 16.97 -14.79
CA PRO A 305 -15.37 15.93 -13.95
C PRO A 305 -16.42 15.36 -12.98
N SER A 306 -16.41 14.04 -12.81
CA SER A 306 -17.27 13.38 -11.84
C SER A 306 -16.77 13.64 -10.42
N ILE A 307 -17.68 13.90 -9.48
CA ILE A 307 -17.32 13.97 -8.05
C ILE A 307 -16.77 12.63 -7.51
N TYR A 308 -16.99 11.51 -8.21
CA TYR A 308 -16.55 10.18 -7.78
C TYR A 308 -15.22 9.74 -8.39
N ILE A 309 -14.98 10.06 -9.67
CA ILE A 309 -13.80 9.59 -10.42
C ILE A 309 -12.94 10.73 -10.99
N GLY A 310 -13.30 11.98 -10.74
CA GLY A 310 -12.67 13.15 -11.34
C GLY A 310 -12.75 13.09 -12.86
N TYR A 311 -11.61 13.30 -13.52
CA TYR A 311 -11.46 13.16 -14.97
C TYR A 311 -11.51 11.70 -15.44
N GLY A 312 -11.39 10.73 -14.53
CA GLY A 312 -11.53 9.31 -14.83
C GLY A 312 -10.33 8.47 -14.41
N ALA A 313 -10.38 7.20 -14.80
CA ALA A 313 -9.35 6.22 -14.50
C ALA A 313 -8.02 6.57 -15.19
N VAL A 314 -6.89 6.52 -14.48
CA VAL A 314 -5.55 6.69 -15.07
C VAL A 314 -5.25 5.60 -16.09
N ARG A 315 -4.72 5.99 -17.26
CA ARG A 315 -4.47 5.08 -18.39
C ARG A 315 -3.13 5.38 -19.08
N PRO A 316 -1.98 5.09 -18.45
CA PRO A 316 -0.66 5.36 -19.05
C PRO A 316 -0.46 4.68 -20.41
N SER A 317 -1.19 3.60 -20.71
CA SER A 317 -1.16 2.94 -22.03
C SER A 317 -1.71 3.81 -23.16
N GLN A 318 -2.67 4.72 -22.90
CA GLN A 318 -3.13 5.65 -23.92
C GLN A 318 -2.04 6.63 -24.33
N VAL A 319 -1.19 7.05 -23.40
CA VAL A 319 -0.07 7.95 -23.69
C VAL A 319 1.08 7.17 -24.33
N LEU A 320 1.53 6.09 -23.69
CA LEU A 320 2.79 5.43 -24.02
C LEU A 320 2.72 4.39 -25.14
N LEU A 321 1.55 3.79 -25.39
CA LEU A 321 1.38 2.78 -26.45
C LEU A 321 0.61 3.35 -27.65
N GLU A 322 -0.37 4.21 -27.40
CA GLU A 322 -1.25 4.76 -28.44
C GLU A 322 -0.86 6.19 -28.85
N GLY A 323 0.08 6.84 -28.16
CA GLY A 323 0.54 8.20 -28.49
C GLY A 323 -0.52 9.29 -28.32
N LYS A 324 -1.49 9.10 -27.41
CA LYS A 324 -2.57 10.07 -27.16
C LYS A 324 -2.23 11.05 -26.04
N GLY A 325 -2.95 12.17 -26.04
CA GLY A 325 -2.79 13.27 -25.09
C GLY A 325 -1.92 14.37 -25.67
N ASP A 326 -2.31 15.62 -25.43
CA ASP A 326 -1.50 16.78 -25.76
C ASP A 326 -0.78 17.27 -24.49
N PRO A 327 0.56 17.21 -24.42
CA PRO A 327 1.26 17.76 -23.27
C PRO A 327 0.99 19.25 -23.10
N GLY A 328 0.64 19.99 -24.16
CA GLY A 328 0.37 21.42 -24.12
C GLY A 328 1.56 22.27 -23.63
N PRO A 329 1.32 23.55 -23.29
CA PRO A 329 2.35 24.45 -22.77
C PRO A 329 2.89 23.99 -21.40
N ALA A 330 4.21 24.15 -21.20
CA ALA A 330 4.91 23.70 -20.00
C ALA A 330 4.55 24.49 -18.72
N ASP A 331 4.23 25.77 -18.87
CA ASP A 331 3.96 26.73 -17.81
C ASP A 331 2.48 26.84 -17.42
N VAL A 332 1.61 26.13 -18.13
CA VAL A 332 0.17 26.15 -17.88
C VAL A 332 -0.22 24.98 -16.97
N ASP A 333 -0.71 25.31 -15.78
CA ASP A 333 -1.16 24.35 -14.77
C ASP A 333 -2.56 23.79 -15.08
N PRO A 334 -2.68 22.49 -15.40
CA PRO A 334 -3.96 21.89 -15.76
C PRO A 334 -4.98 21.85 -14.60
N LEU A 335 -4.54 21.87 -13.33
CA LEU A 335 -5.47 21.90 -12.19
C LEU A 335 -6.10 23.28 -12.02
N GLN A 336 -5.35 24.35 -12.25
CA GLN A 336 -5.90 25.70 -12.24
C GLN A 336 -6.81 25.95 -13.45
N GLU A 337 -6.46 25.48 -14.64
CA GLU A 337 -7.35 25.55 -15.80
C GLU A 337 -8.67 24.80 -15.56
N ALA A 338 -8.57 23.58 -15.02
CA ALA A 338 -9.72 22.78 -14.60
C ALA A 338 -10.65 23.52 -13.63
N ARG A 339 -10.08 24.13 -12.57
CA ARG A 339 -10.84 24.89 -11.57
C ARG A 339 -11.50 26.15 -12.14
N LYS A 340 -10.84 26.84 -13.08
CA LYS A 340 -11.43 28.01 -13.76
C LYS A 340 -12.62 27.60 -14.64
N LYS A 341 -12.52 26.45 -15.31
CA LYS A 341 -13.56 25.94 -16.20
C LYS A 341 -14.75 25.35 -15.44
N ASN A 342 -14.48 24.71 -14.30
CA ASN A 342 -15.46 24.05 -13.44
C ASN A 342 -15.23 24.51 -11.99
N PRO A 343 -15.68 25.71 -11.60
CA PRO A 343 -15.52 26.19 -10.23
C PRO A 343 -16.31 25.28 -9.26
N PRO A 344 -15.76 24.97 -8.07
CA PRO A 344 -16.48 24.20 -7.06
C PRO A 344 -17.81 24.85 -6.70
N ALA A 345 -18.86 24.05 -6.52
CA ALA A 345 -20.15 24.58 -6.13
C ALA A 345 -20.10 25.08 -4.67
N GLY A 346 -19.88 26.39 -4.46
CA GLY A 346 -20.04 27.04 -3.14
C GLY A 346 -18.83 27.75 -2.53
N GLY A 347 -17.75 28.05 -3.28
CA GLY A 347 -16.65 28.87 -2.78
C GLY A 347 -16.78 30.33 -3.19
N ALA A 348 -17.24 31.20 -2.29
CA ALA A 348 -17.01 32.64 -2.43
C ALA A 348 -15.50 32.91 -2.38
N ASP A 349 -15.01 33.70 -3.33
CA ASP A 349 -13.62 34.09 -3.50
C ASP A 349 -12.96 34.55 -2.19
N ALA A 350 -11.89 33.87 -1.77
CA ALA A 350 -10.83 34.52 -1.02
C ALA A 350 -9.92 35.24 -2.02
N SER A 351 -10.37 36.39 -2.52
CA SER A 351 -9.51 37.30 -3.28
C SER A 351 -8.82 38.27 -2.30
N PRO A 352 -7.51 38.47 -2.35
CA PRO A 352 -6.81 39.39 -1.45
C PRO A 352 -6.91 40.80 -2.01
N SER A 353 -7.85 41.61 -1.50
CA SER A 353 -7.83 43.06 -1.75
C SER A 353 -7.37 43.77 -0.49
N GLY A 354 -6.19 44.38 -0.57
CA GLY A 354 -5.58 45.16 0.51
C GLY A 354 -6.11 46.59 0.61
N SER A 355 -5.96 47.13 1.83
CA SER A 355 -6.03 48.55 2.28
C SER A 355 -7.41 49.12 2.65
N PRO A 356 -7.47 50.12 3.56
CA PRO A 356 -7.39 49.97 5.02
C PRO A 356 -8.64 50.54 5.74
N ALA A 357 -8.73 50.25 7.03
CA ALA A 357 -9.81 50.65 7.94
C ALA A 357 -10.05 52.17 8.05
N PRO A 358 -11.22 52.56 8.59
CA PRO A 358 -11.29 53.63 9.59
C PRO A 358 -11.76 53.10 10.95
N GLU A 359 -11.16 53.69 11.99
CA GLU A 359 -11.54 53.65 13.40
C GLU A 359 -13.00 54.10 13.60
N ASP A 360 -13.69 53.54 14.61
CA ASP A 360 -14.36 54.36 15.62
C ASP A 360 -14.94 53.53 16.79
N THR A 361 -14.42 53.87 17.98
CA THR A 361 -15.06 54.01 19.31
C THR A 361 -16.00 52.95 19.90
N ALA A 362 -15.58 52.45 21.08
CA ALA A 362 -16.40 51.78 22.10
C ALA A 362 -17.46 52.73 22.72
N PRO A 363 -18.44 52.16 23.46
CA PRO A 363 -18.36 52.32 24.91
C PRO A 363 -18.89 51.13 25.76
N GLY A 364 -18.34 51.02 26.98
CA GLY A 364 -19.15 50.94 28.20
C GLY A 364 -19.47 49.55 28.78
N ALA A 365 -18.90 49.29 29.96
CA ALA A 365 -19.08 48.11 30.80
C ALA A 365 -20.48 47.98 31.43
N GLY A 366 -20.85 46.74 31.79
CA GLY A 366 -21.97 46.41 32.66
C GLY A 366 -21.85 44.97 33.16
N ASP A 367 -21.96 44.80 34.48
CA ASP A 367 -21.59 43.66 35.32
C ASP A 367 -22.26 42.29 35.08
N GLU A 368 -21.52 41.27 35.54
CA GLU A 368 -21.75 39.83 35.75
C GLU A 368 -23.06 39.44 36.51
N PRO A 369 -23.48 38.14 36.63
CA PRO A 369 -22.60 37.02 37.01
C PRO A 369 -22.81 35.64 36.35
N ALA A 370 -21.76 34.84 36.59
CA ALA A 370 -21.51 33.45 36.25
C ALA A 370 -22.62 32.44 36.59
N ALA A 371 -22.70 31.39 35.77
CA ALA A 371 -23.35 30.13 36.12
C ALA A 371 -22.41 28.96 35.77
N GLU A 372 -22.39 28.01 36.69
CA GLU A 372 -21.36 27.01 36.97
C GLU A 372 -21.30 25.84 35.97
N SER A 373 -20.08 25.31 35.79
CA SER A 373 -19.81 23.95 35.32
C SER A 373 -20.09 22.93 36.44
N PRO A 374 -20.57 21.72 36.12
CA PRO A 374 -20.32 20.56 36.98
C PRO A 374 -19.42 19.54 36.28
N GLN A 375 -18.36 19.15 36.99
CA GLN A 375 -17.48 18.03 36.66
C GLN A 375 -17.77 16.85 37.60
N ALA A 376 -17.92 15.67 36.99
CA ALA A 376 -17.69 14.30 37.48
C ALA A 376 -18.40 13.76 38.74
N ALA A 377 -19.07 12.60 38.56
CA ALA A 377 -19.13 11.53 39.56
C ALA A 377 -19.28 10.15 38.88
N ALA A 378 -18.48 9.20 39.34
CA ALA A 378 -18.61 7.75 39.19
C ALA A 378 -18.01 7.12 40.47
N PRO A 379 -18.16 5.81 40.76
CA PRO A 379 -19.18 4.81 40.36
C PRO A 379 -19.80 4.08 41.58
N ASP A 380 -20.80 3.21 41.41
CA ASP A 380 -20.84 1.85 42.00
C ASP A 380 -22.05 1.01 41.48
N PRO A 381 -22.18 -0.31 41.78
CA PRO A 381 -22.25 -1.34 40.74
C PRO A 381 -23.57 -2.14 40.81
N GLY A 382 -23.82 -2.98 39.81
CA GLY A 382 -24.75 -4.10 39.98
C GLY A 382 -25.68 -4.36 38.80
N ALA A 383 -25.61 -5.62 38.36
CA ALA A 383 -26.63 -6.40 37.69
C ALA A 383 -26.77 -6.30 36.15
N GLU A 384 -25.99 -7.17 35.51
CA GLU A 384 -26.36 -8.15 34.46
C GLU A 384 -26.74 -7.66 33.04
N PRO A 385 -25.89 -7.95 32.03
CA PRO A 385 -26.23 -7.83 30.62
C PRO A 385 -26.90 -9.09 30.04
N GLY A 386 -27.94 -8.85 29.23
CA GLY A 386 -28.67 -9.86 28.48
C GLY A 386 -27.83 -10.58 27.42
N LYS A 387 -28.08 -11.89 27.33
CA LYS A 387 -27.48 -12.88 26.43
C LYS A 387 -27.80 -12.61 24.94
N SER A 388 -26.78 -12.64 24.09
CA SER A 388 -26.91 -13.07 22.69
C SER A 388 -25.79 -14.06 22.36
N GLY A 389 -26.18 -15.33 22.19
CA GLY A 389 -25.28 -16.47 22.09
C GLY A 389 -24.55 -16.59 20.75
N SER A 390 -23.27 -16.96 20.85
CA SER A 390 -22.45 -17.51 19.77
C SER A 390 -22.25 -19.01 20.02
N PRO A 391 -22.45 -19.92 19.05
CA PRO A 391 -22.12 -21.33 19.23
C PRO A 391 -20.66 -21.62 18.86
N LEU A 392 -19.81 -21.70 19.89
CA LEU A 392 -18.51 -22.37 19.87
C LEU A 392 -18.71 -23.90 19.84
N TRP A 393 -18.57 -24.56 18.68
CA TRP A 393 -18.38 -26.02 18.62
C TRP A 393 -17.67 -26.56 17.36
N ALA A 394 -16.86 -25.77 16.64
CA ALA A 394 -16.18 -26.24 15.42
C ALA A 394 -14.64 -26.34 15.50
N THR A 395 -14.05 -26.43 16.70
CA THR A 395 -12.60 -26.66 16.86
C THR A 395 -12.28 -27.60 18.03
N VAL A 396 -12.80 -28.84 18.02
CA VAL A 396 -12.26 -29.93 18.87
C VAL A 396 -12.09 -31.26 18.10
N ALA A 397 -12.58 -31.40 16.86
CA ALA A 397 -12.53 -32.70 16.17
C ALA A 397 -11.21 -33.00 15.41
N SER A 398 -10.27 -32.05 15.30
CA SER A 398 -9.08 -32.22 14.42
C SER A 398 -7.77 -32.52 15.14
N VAL A 399 -7.72 -32.36 16.47
CA VAL A 399 -6.48 -32.59 17.26
C VAL A 399 -6.49 -33.98 17.93
N ALA A 400 -7.67 -34.57 18.18
CA ALA A 400 -7.78 -35.89 18.79
C ALA A 400 -7.43 -37.04 17.81
N ALA A 401 -7.68 -36.88 16.51
CA ALA A 401 -7.44 -37.93 15.52
C ALA A 401 -5.94 -38.17 15.25
N VAL A 402 -5.10 -37.12 15.32
CA VAL A 402 -3.65 -37.24 15.08
C VAL A 402 -2.94 -37.87 16.29
N ALA A 403 -3.38 -37.57 17.52
CA ALA A 403 -2.80 -38.16 18.72
C ALA A 403 -3.05 -39.68 18.82
N VAL A 404 -4.23 -40.16 18.40
CA VAL A 404 -4.56 -41.59 18.43
C VAL A 404 -3.71 -42.39 17.43
N VAL A 405 -3.46 -41.85 16.23
CA VAL A 405 -2.63 -42.52 15.21
C VAL A 405 -1.17 -42.65 15.68
N VAL A 406 -0.63 -41.62 16.34
CA VAL A 406 0.75 -41.66 16.86
C VAL A 406 0.89 -42.66 18.02
N VAL A 407 -0.07 -42.70 18.94
CA VAL A 407 -0.03 -43.64 20.09
C VAL A 407 -0.17 -45.09 19.63
N VAL A 408 -1.06 -45.37 18.68
CA VAL A 408 -1.23 -46.72 18.11
C VAL A 408 0.02 -47.14 17.32
N GLY A 409 0.62 -46.23 16.54
CA GLY A 409 1.86 -46.49 15.81
C GLY A 409 3.03 -46.85 16.73
N VAL A 410 3.21 -46.13 17.84
CA VAL A 410 4.25 -46.41 18.82
C VAL A 410 4.01 -47.74 19.55
N ALA A 411 2.77 -48.06 19.90
CA ALA A 411 2.42 -49.32 20.55
C ALA A 411 2.71 -50.55 19.65
N ILE A 412 2.46 -50.44 18.34
CA ILE A 412 2.75 -51.50 17.37
C ILE A 412 4.27 -51.71 17.22
N VAL A 413 5.05 -50.63 17.14
CA VAL A 413 6.52 -50.72 17.03
C VAL A 413 7.14 -51.35 18.28
N LEU A 414 6.66 -51.01 19.48
CA LEU A 414 7.15 -51.56 20.74
C LEU A 414 6.76 -53.04 20.93
N SER A 415 5.57 -53.44 20.48
CA SER A 415 5.12 -54.84 20.57
C SER A 415 5.83 -55.76 19.56
N VAL A 416 6.19 -55.25 18.37
CA VAL A 416 7.02 -55.98 17.40
C VAL A 416 8.46 -56.13 17.90
N ARG A 417 9.02 -55.12 18.57
CA ARG A 417 10.37 -55.20 19.18
C ARG A 417 10.44 -56.20 20.33
N ARG A 418 9.39 -56.31 21.16
CA ARG A 418 9.32 -57.28 22.26
C ARG A 418 9.13 -58.74 21.82
N ARG A 419 8.66 -58.99 20.59
CA ARG A 419 8.53 -60.36 20.03
C ARG A 419 9.79 -60.84 19.27
N LYS A 420 10.80 -59.98 19.13
CA LYS A 420 12.09 -60.30 18.49
C LYS A 420 13.27 -60.27 19.46
N ALA A 421 13.01 -60.20 20.76
CA ALA A 421 14.01 -60.29 21.84
C ALA A 421 13.83 -61.61 22.60
#